data_AF-A0A2A5CVM8-F1
#
_entry.id   AF-A0A2A5CVM8-F1
#
_cell.length_a   1.000
_cell.length_b   1.000
_cell.length_c   1.000
_cell.angle_alpha   90.00
_cell.angle_beta   90.00
_cell.angle_gamma   90.00
#
_symmetry.space_group_name_H-M   'P 1'
#
loop_
_entity.id
_entity.type
_entity.pdbx_description
1 polymer ?
#
loop_
_entity_poly.entity_id
_entity_poly.type
_entity_poly.pdbx_seq_one_letter_code
_entity_poly.pdbx_strand_id
1 'polypeptide(L)'
;MLLLDGVYAVDDYGKMRFHRTKAPELKELTKLVHTISLRVARFLERRGLLERDEEDRYLTLDCLDEEPMQQLHGHAITYRIALGPQQGRKVFTLQTIPQSNAGSSLSTRVATEAFQRDKLERLCRYIARPAVSENRLAVLSNGNIRYQLKTPYRDGTTHVIFEPLDFVAKLAALIPKPRVNLTRFHGVFAPNSKWREKVTPAKRGKTKKLPEKVDFDKSPAKRHVAITWAQRLKRVFNIDKVN
;
A
#
# COMPACT_ATOMS: atom_id res chain seq x y z
N MET A 1 7.84 -2.19 0.06
CA MET A 1 8.52 -1.86 1.33
C MET A 1 9.99 -2.23 1.18
N LEU A 2 10.92 -1.40 1.65
CA LEU A 2 12.35 -1.73 1.74
C LEU A 2 12.69 -1.96 3.21
N LEU A 3 13.51 -2.97 3.49
CA LEU A 3 13.98 -3.29 4.83
C LEU A 3 15.50 -3.44 4.82
N LEU A 4 16.12 -3.23 5.99
CA LEU A 4 17.52 -3.56 6.19
C LEU A 4 17.68 -5.08 6.31
N ASP A 5 18.69 -5.62 5.65
CA ASP A 5 19.15 -7.01 5.79
C ASP A 5 20.10 -7.14 6.99
N GLY A 6 19.69 -6.61 8.14
CA GLY A 6 20.53 -6.54 9.33
C GLY A 6 20.06 -5.51 10.35
N VAL A 7 20.86 -5.37 11.40
CA VAL A 7 20.57 -4.49 12.54
C VAL A 7 21.70 -3.50 12.76
N TYR A 8 21.37 -2.33 13.32
CA TYR A 8 22.38 -1.43 13.85
C TYR A 8 22.56 -1.71 15.34
N ALA A 9 23.80 -1.91 15.77
CA ALA A 9 24.16 -2.07 17.17
C ALA A 9 25.30 -1.11 17.53
N VAL A 10 25.38 -0.75 18.81
CA VAL A 10 26.46 0.07 19.33
C VAL A 10 27.65 -0.85 19.61
N ASP A 11 28.82 -0.51 19.07
CA ASP A 11 30.07 -1.22 19.38
C ASP A 11 30.60 -0.85 20.78
N ASP A 12 31.63 -1.56 21.23
CA ASP A 12 32.26 -1.33 22.55
C ASP A 12 32.82 0.11 22.71
N TYR A 13 32.98 0.84 21.60
CA TYR A 13 33.46 2.22 21.54
C TYR A 13 32.31 3.25 21.43
N GLY A 14 31.05 2.83 21.58
CA GLY A 14 29.90 3.73 21.56
C GLY A 14 29.45 4.17 20.15
N LYS A 15 30.03 3.60 19.08
CA LYS A 15 29.72 3.91 17.68
C LYS A 15 28.69 2.94 17.12
N MET A 16 27.71 3.48 16.41
CA MET A 16 26.66 2.67 15.78
C MET A 16 27.21 1.99 14.51
N ARG A 17 27.19 0.66 14.46
CA ARG A 17 27.64 -0.16 13.32
C ARG A 17 26.51 -1.04 12.79
N PHE A 18 26.55 -1.31 11.49
CA PHE A 18 25.62 -2.22 10.85
C PHE A 18 26.14 -3.66 10.93
N HIS A 19 25.32 -4.56 11.45
CA HIS A 19 25.60 -6.00 11.53
C HIS A 19 24.60 -6.72 10.63
N ARG A 20 25.14 -7.41 9.62
CA ARG A 20 24.32 -8.20 8.70
C ARG A 20 23.79 -9.43 9.43
N THR A 21 22.50 -9.71 9.28
CA THR A 21 21.87 -10.92 9.82
C THR A 21 21.99 -12.06 8.81
N LYS A 22 21.99 -13.30 9.30
CA LYS A 22 21.90 -14.47 8.41
C LYS A 22 20.55 -14.47 7.70
N ALA A 23 20.52 -15.00 6.48
CA ALA A 23 19.28 -15.20 5.75
C ALA A 23 18.36 -16.15 6.56
N PRO A 24 17.06 -15.84 6.68
CA PRO A 24 16.13 -16.68 7.43
C PRO A 24 15.92 -18.02 6.73
N GLU A 25 15.64 -19.06 7.51
CA GLU A 25 15.31 -20.36 6.97
C GLU A 25 13.88 -20.41 6.41
N LEU A 26 13.61 -21.33 5.47
CA LEU A 26 12.27 -21.51 4.90
C LEU A 26 11.21 -21.77 5.99
N LYS A 27 11.56 -22.53 7.03
CA LYS A 27 10.66 -22.82 8.17
C LYS A 27 10.28 -21.55 8.95
N GLU A 28 11.24 -20.66 9.17
CA GLU A 28 11.02 -19.39 9.86
C GLU A 28 10.11 -18.46 9.04
N LEU A 29 10.35 -18.40 7.71
CA LEU A 29 9.50 -17.65 6.79
C LEU A 29 8.06 -18.17 6.78
N THR A 30 7.87 -19.49 6.68
CA THR A 30 6.53 -20.09 6.70
C THR A 30 5.80 -19.79 8.01
N LYS A 31 6.49 -19.91 9.16
CA LYS A 31 5.91 -19.56 10.48
C LYS A 31 5.53 -18.09 10.57
N LEU A 32 6.37 -17.20 10.05
CA LEU A 32 6.11 -15.76 10.03
C LEU A 32 4.91 -15.43 9.15
N VAL A 33 4.86 -15.96 7.92
CA VAL A 33 3.75 -15.79 6.99
C VAL A 33 2.45 -16.24 7.65
N HIS A 34 2.41 -17.45 8.21
CA HIS A 34 1.25 -17.97 8.93
C HIS A 34 0.80 -17.05 10.08
N THR A 35 1.75 -16.53 10.86
CA THR A 35 1.46 -15.59 11.95
C THR A 35 0.86 -14.28 11.43
N ILE A 36 1.37 -13.74 10.33
CA ILE A 36 0.85 -12.53 9.70
C ILE A 36 -0.56 -12.79 9.18
N SER A 37 -0.78 -13.91 8.45
CA SER A 37 -2.10 -14.27 7.92
C SER A 37 -3.14 -14.34 9.04
N LEU A 38 -2.83 -15.02 10.15
CA LEU A 38 -3.72 -15.11 11.31
C LEU A 38 -4.03 -13.74 11.94
N ARG A 39 -3.02 -12.88 12.08
CA ARG A 39 -3.20 -11.53 12.65
C ARG A 39 -4.05 -10.65 11.75
N VAL A 40 -3.86 -10.73 10.44
CA VAL A 40 -4.66 -10.00 9.45
C VAL A 40 -6.10 -10.50 9.48
N ALA A 41 -6.32 -11.82 9.46
CA ALA A 41 -7.65 -12.40 9.56
C ALA A 41 -8.39 -11.92 10.83
N ARG A 42 -7.77 -12.04 12.01
CA ARG A 42 -8.35 -11.54 13.28
C ARG A 42 -8.58 -10.04 13.32
N PHE A 43 -7.80 -9.26 12.57
CA PHE A 43 -8.02 -7.83 12.47
C PHE A 43 -9.24 -7.52 11.60
N LEU A 44 -9.39 -8.22 10.48
CA LEU A 44 -10.56 -8.09 9.61
C LEU A 44 -11.84 -8.57 10.30
N GLU A 45 -11.78 -9.67 11.06
CA GLU A 45 -12.88 -10.16 11.89
C GLU A 45 -13.35 -9.09 12.89
N ARG A 46 -12.43 -8.53 13.69
CA ARG A 46 -12.75 -7.46 14.65
C ARG A 46 -13.27 -6.17 14.02
N ARG A 47 -12.99 -5.95 12.74
CA ARG A 47 -13.50 -4.79 11.99
C ARG A 47 -14.86 -5.05 11.36
N GLY A 48 -15.42 -6.26 11.51
CA GLY A 48 -16.61 -6.67 10.78
C GLY A 48 -16.36 -6.58 9.28
N LEU A 49 -15.19 -7.03 8.81
CA LEU A 49 -14.85 -7.12 7.38
C LEU A 49 -14.70 -8.57 6.91
N LEU A 50 -14.71 -9.53 7.85
CA LEU A 50 -14.55 -10.96 7.61
C LEU A 50 -15.34 -11.73 8.66
N GLU A 51 -16.19 -12.67 8.23
CA GLU A 51 -16.90 -13.61 9.09
C GLU A 51 -16.27 -15.01 8.93
N ARG A 52 -16.22 -15.79 10.02
CA ARG A 52 -15.79 -17.19 9.96
C ARG A 52 -17.00 -18.06 9.76
N ASP A 53 -17.07 -18.72 8.62
CA ASP A 53 -18.16 -19.62 8.33
C ASP A 53 -17.57 -20.98 7.87
N GLU A 54 -17.98 -22.05 8.57
CA GLU A 54 -17.51 -23.42 8.32
C GLU A 54 -18.33 -24.12 7.23
N GLU A 55 -19.54 -23.63 6.90
CA GLU A 55 -20.43 -24.31 5.96
C GLU A 55 -20.77 -23.46 4.72
N ASP A 56 -20.77 -22.12 4.82
CA ASP A 56 -20.82 -21.23 3.66
C ASP A 56 -19.47 -20.56 3.42
N ARG A 57 -18.72 -21.04 2.43
CA ARG A 57 -17.40 -20.49 2.04
C ARG A 57 -17.50 -19.12 1.33
N TYR A 58 -18.36 -18.23 1.81
CA TYR A 58 -18.59 -16.91 1.25
C TYR A 58 -18.44 -15.83 2.31
N LEU A 59 -17.74 -14.76 1.89
CA LEU A 59 -17.45 -13.56 2.66
C LEU A 59 -18.72 -12.71 2.80
N THR A 60 -19.75 -13.12 3.51
CA THR A 60 -20.94 -12.26 3.66
C THR A 60 -20.62 -11.15 4.65
N LEU A 61 -21.02 -9.92 4.33
CA LEU A 61 -20.82 -8.79 5.22
C LEU A 61 -22.11 -7.99 5.27
N ASP A 62 -22.76 -8.03 6.43
CA ASP A 62 -23.85 -7.12 6.75
C ASP A 62 -23.26 -5.72 6.99
N CYS A 63 -23.69 -4.79 6.16
CA CYS A 63 -23.25 -3.41 6.15
C CYS A 63 -23.73 -2.72 7.42
N LEU A 64 -22.82 -2.48 8.37
CA LEU A 64 -23.06 -1.52 9.45
C LEU A 64 -22.35 -0.20 9.14
N ASP A 65 -23.13 0.86 9.30
CA ASP A 65 -22.83 2.26 9.10
C ASP A 65 -21.45 2.65 9.63
N GLU A 66 -20.55 3.13 8.75
CA GLU A 66 -19.48 4.10 9.03
C GLU A 66 -18.69 4.36 7.71
N GLU A 67 -18.72 5.60 7.21
CA GLU A 67 -18.03 6.14 6.01
C GLU A 67 -18.22 5.37 4.67
N PRO A 68 -18.71 6.01 3.57
CA PRO A 68 -18.88 5.38 2.23
C PRO A 68 -17.63 4.64 1.68
N MET A 69 -16.43 5.07 2.10
CA MET A 69 -15.17 4.43 1.74
C MET A 69 -14.98 3.04 2.37
N GLN A 70 -15.57 2.78 3.53
CA GLN A 70 -15.47 1.48 4.20
C GLN A 70 -16.19 0.39 3.41
N GLN A 71 -17.35 0.71 2.84
CA GLN A 71 -18.08 -0.17 1.94
C GLN A 71 -17.25 -0.47 0.69
N LEU A 72 -16.70 0.55 0.02
CA LEU A 72 -15.80 0.36 -1.12
C LEU A 72 -14.61 -0.55 -0.80
N HIS A 73 -13.98 -0.35 0.37
CA HIS A 73 -12.89 -1.22 0.81
C HIS A 73 -13.35 -2.65 1.08
N GLY A 74 -14.49 -2.87 1.74
CA GLY A 74 -15.05 -4.19 2.00
C GLY A 74 -15.34 -4.96 0.72
N HIS A 75 -15.98 -4.32 -0.26
CA HIS A 75 -16.21 -4.92 -1.57
C HIS A 75 -14.90 -5.18 -2.33
N ALA A 76 -13.92 -4.28 -2.27
CA ALA A 76 -12.61 -4.49 -2.91
C ALA A 76 -11.85 -5.68 -2.29
N ILE A 77 -11.84 -5.82 -0.96
CA ILE A 77 -11.18 -6.92 -0.24
C ILE A 77 -11.83 -8.27 -0.58
N THR A 78 -13.17 -8.28 -0.72
CA THR A 78 -13.95 -9.49 -0.98
C THR A 78 -14.19 -9.77 -2.46
N TYR A 79 -13.55 -9.01 -3.36
CA TYR A 79 -13.68 -9.11 -4.82
C TYR A 79 -15.11 -8.95 -5.34
N ARG A 80 -15.91 -8.10 -4.71
CA ARG A 80 -17.28 -7.79 -5.10
C ARG A 80 -17.42 -6.42 -5.77
N ILE A 81 -18.50 -6.27 -6.53
CA ILE A 81 -18.94 -4.99 -7.11
C ILE A 81 -19.54 -4.17 -5.98
N ALA A 82 -19.03 -2.94 -5.82
CA ALA A 82 -19.44 -2.09 -4.71
C ALA A 82 -20.64 -1.20 -5.04
N LEU A 83 -20.84 -0.87 -6.32
CA LEU A 83 -21.82 0.11 -6.79
C LEU A 83 -22.55 -0.39 -8.05
N GLY A 84 -23.76 0.11 -8.27
CA GLY A 84 -24.55 -0.16 -9.48
C GLY A 84 -25.45 -1.40 -9.38
N PRO A 85 -26.13 -1.77 -10.48
CA PRO A 85 -27.16 -2.83 -10.48
C PRO A 85 -26.62 -4.23 -10.15
N GLN A 86 -25.31 -4.41 -10.27
CA GLN A 86 -24.61 -5.67 -10.02
C GLN A 86 -23.96 -5.70 -8.61
N GLN A 87 -24.30 -4.76 -7.72
CA GLN A 87 -23.73 -4.66 -6.38
C GLN A 87 -23.78 -6.00 -5.63
N GLY A 88 -22.68 -6.34 -4.95
CA GLY A 88 -22.53 -7.59 -4.21
C GLY A 88 -22.14 -8.81 -5.06
N ARG A 89 -22.24 -8.74 -6.40
CA ARG A 89 -21.75 -9.82 -7.28
C ARG A 89 -20.21 -9.85 -7.31
N LYS A 90 -19.63 -11.02 -7.50
CA LYS A 90 -18.17 -11.17 -7.64
C LYS A 90 -17.72 -10.62 -8.98
N VAL A 91 -16.64 -9.81 -8.97
CA VAL A 91 -16.06 -9.18 -10.17
C VAL A 91 -15.32 -10.19 -11.05
N PHE A 92 -15.01 -11.36 -10.50
CA PHE A 92 -14.46 -12.48 -11.25
C PHE A 92 -15.12 -13.79 -10.82
N THR A 93 -15.51 -14.60 -11.78
CA THR A 93 -15.48 -16.07 -11.67
C THR A 93 -14.03 -16.56 -11.77
N LEU A 94 -13.16 -16.05 -10.90
CA LEU A 94 -11.91 -16.76 -10.62
C LEU A 94 -12.36 -18.05 -9.95
N GLN A 95 -12.21 -19.19 -10.64
CA GLN A 95 -12.27 -20.49 -9.98
C GLN A 95 -11.32 -20.41 -8.79
N THR A 96 -11.88 -20.41 -7.59
CA THR A 96 -11.14 -20.49 -6.35
C THR A 96 -10.23 -21.70 -6.46
N ILE A 97 -8.93 -21.46 -6.59
CA ILE A 97 -7.92 -22.49 -6.43
C ILE A 97 -8.21 -23.16 -5.09
N PRO A 98 -8.37 -24.49 -5.03
CA PRO A 98 -8.62 -25.16 -3.77
C PRO A 98 -7.47 -24.87 -2.80
N GLN A 99 -7.85 -24.69 -1.53
CA GLN A 99 -7.03 -24.41 -0.35
C GLN A 99 -5.52 -24.63 -0.52
N SER A 100 -4.81 -23.64 -1.06
CA SER A 100 -3.38 -23.52 -0.83
C SER A 100 -3.19 -22.35 0.12
N ASN A 101 -2.83 -22.70 1.35
CA ASN A 101 -2.54 -21.85 2.50
C ASN A 101 -2.32 -20.37 2.16
N ALA A 102 -3.31 -19.55 2.56
CA ALA A 102 -3.28 -18.10 2.77
C ALA A 102 -2.53 -17.24 1.72
N GLY A 103 -3.26 -16.33 1.07
CA GLY A 103 -2.80 -15.37 0.04
C GLY A 103 -1.73 -14.34 0.45
N SER A 104 -0.78 -14.70 1.30
CA SER A 104 0.39 -13.93 1.69
C SER A 104 1.66 -14.64 1.23
N SER A 105 2.32 -14.10 0.20
CA SER A 105 3.64 -14.54 -0.21
C SER A 105 4.70 -13.55 0.29
N LEU A 106 5.71 -14.06 1.00
CA LEU A 106 6.88 -13.28 1.42
C LEU A 106 8.09 -13.72 0.60
N SER A 107 8.59 -12.84 -0.26
CA SER A 107 9.82 -13.07 -1.03
C SER A 107 10.96 -12.22 -0.48
N THR A 108 11.99 -12.88 0.05
CA THR A 108 13.25 -12.26 0.50
C THR A 108 14.36 -12.37 -0.55
N ARG A 109 14.05 -12.89 -1.75
CA ARG A 109 15.03 -13.22 -2.78
C ARG A 109 15.72 -12.01 -3.41
N VAL A 110 15.18 -10.81 -3.19
CA VAL A 110 15.66 -9.57 -3.80
C VAL A 110 16.34 -8.70 -2.74
N ALA A 111 17.67 -8.78 -2.67
CA ALA A 111 18.52 -7.95 -1.82
C ALA A 111 19.40 -7.02 -2.67
N THR A 112 19.80 -5.87 -2.12
CA THR A 112 20.67 -4.90 -2.80
C THR A 112 21.77 -4.46 -1.85
N GLU A 113 23.02 -4.49 -2.32
CA GLU A 113 24.17 -4.04 -1.52
C GLU A 113 24.32 -2.53 -1.52
N ALA A 114 25.03 -1.97 -0.54
CA ALA A 114 25.12 -0.53 -0.32
C ALA A 114 25.68 0.26 -1.52
N PHE A 115 26.54 -0.36 -2.33
CA PHE A 115 27.15 0.25 -3.52
C PHE A 115 26.30 0.06 -4.79
N GLN A 116 25.31 -0.83 -4.81
CA GLN A 116 24.50 -1.15 -5.99
C GLN A 116 23.36 -0.13 -6.18
N ARG A 117 23.72 1.14 -6.42
CA ARG A 117 22.75 2.25 -6.50
C ARG A 117 21.74 2.09 -7.63
N ASP A 118 22.15 1.59 -8.78
CA ASP A 118 21.23 1.36 -9.91
C ASP A 118 20.18 0.29 -9.60
N LYS A 119 20.58 -0.77 -8.87
CA LYS A 119 19.67 -1.83 -8.43
C LYS A 119 18.68 -1.29 -7.39
N LEU A 120 19.17 -0.48 -6.45
CA LEU A 120 18.32 0.18 -5.46
C LEU A 120 17.31 1.10 -6.14
N GLU A 121 17.76 1.88 -7.12
CA GLU A 121 16.88 2.75 -7.89
C GLU A 121 15.80 1.95 -8.62
N ARG A 122 16.15 0.86 -9.29
CA ARG A 122 15.17 -0.03 -9.95
C ARG A 122 14.13 -0.57 -8.96
N LEU A 123 14.53 -0.91 -7.73
CA LEU A 123 13.60 -1.33 -6.68
C LEU A 123 12.71 -0.18 -6.19
N CYS A 124 13.27 1.00 -5.99
CA CYS A 124 12.50 2.19 -5.63
C CYS A 124 11.46 2.52 -6.70
N ARG A 125 11.86 2.52 -7.98
CA ARG A 125 10.96 2.69 -9.12
C ARG A 125 9.88 1.62 -9.12
N TYR A 126 10.21 0.36 -8.81
CA TYR A 126 9.24 -0.74 -8.72
C TYR A 126 8.22 -0.53 -7.59
N ILE A 127 8.67 -0.13 -6.40
CA ILE A 127 7.79 0.14 -5.24
C ILE A 127 6.88 1.35 -5.49
N ALA A 128 7.37 2.35 -6.22
CA ALA A 128 6.62 3.55 -6.57
C ALA A 128 5.72 3.38 -7.81
N ARG A 129 5.64 2.19 -8.41
CA ARG A 129 4.79 1.98 -9.59
C ARG A 129 3.32 2.22 -9.24
N PRO A 130 2.55 2.88 -10.12
CA PRO A 130 1.10 2.96 -9.98
C PRO A 130 0.47 1.56 -10.00
N ALA A 131 -0.70 1.43 -9.37
CA ALA A 131 -1.42 0.17 -9.30
C ALA A 131 -1.90 -0.33 -10.67
N VAL A 132 -2.14 0.61 -11.60
CA VAL A 132 -2.58 0.34 -12.97
C VAL A 132 -1.60 0.90 -13.99
N SER A 133 -1.61 0.33 -15.19
CA SER A 133 -0.77 0.73 -16.31
C SER A 133 -1.65 1.19 -17.45
N GLU A 134 -1.49 2.44 -17.88
CA GLU A 134 -2.28 3.04 -18.97
C GLU A 134 -2.14 2.26 -20.28
N ASN A 135 -0.92 1.80 -20.61
CA ASN A 135 -0.67 0.97 -21.80
C ASN A 135 -1.46 -0.36 -21.83
N ARG A 136 -2.02 -0.78 -20.70
CA ARG A 136 -2.82 -2.00 -20.55
C ARG A 136 -4.31 -1.70 -20.40
N LEU A 137 -4.72 -0.44 -20.43
CA LEU A 137 -6.11 0.00 -20.37
C LEU A 137 -6.61 0.36 -21.78
N ALA A 138 -7.84 -0.05 -22.09
CA ALA A 138 -8.54 0.35 -23.30
C ALA A 138 -10.03 0.50 -23.02
N VAL A 139 -10.68 1.47 -23.66
CA VAL A 139 -12.15 1.59 -23.66
C VAL A 139 -12.68 0.81 -24.86
N LEU A 140 -13.66 -0.06 -24.62
CA LEU A 140 -14.34 -0.84 -25.65
C LEU A 140 -15.45 -0.01 -26.31
N SER A 141 -15.92 -0.45 -27.48
CA SER A 141 -16.99 0.23 -28.23
C SER A 141 -18.30 0.36 -27.46
N ASN A 142 -18.57 -0.55 -26.53
CA ASN A 142 -19.74 -0.52 -25.64
C ASN A 142 -19.54 0.36 -24.39
N GLY A 143 -18.43 1.09 -24.28
CA GLY A 143 -18.11 1.95 -23.14
C GLY A 143 -17.45 1.24 -21.95
N ASN A 144 -17.34 -0.09 -21.98
CA ASN A 144 -16.66 -0.84 -20.89
C ASN A 144 -15.14 -0.68 -20.95
N ILE A 145 -14.49 -0.88 -19.81
CA ILE A 145 -13.06 -0.73 -19.65
C ILE A 145 -12.39 -2.11 -19.66
N ARG A 146 -11.55 -2.35 -20.65
CA ARG A 146 -10.70 -3.54 -20.75
C ARG A 146 -9.35 -3.27 -20.10
N TYR A 147 -8.93 -4.12 -19.16
CA TYR A 147 -7.59 -4.12 -18.59
C TYR A 147 -6.84 -5.42 -18.92
N GLN A 148 -5.71 -5.30 -19.61
CA GLN A 148 -4.86 -6.44 -19.96
C GLN A 148 -3.99 -6.89 -18.78
N LEU A 149 -4.03 -8.19 -18.49
CA LEU A 149 -3.17 -8.80 -17.48
C LEU A 149 -1.72 -8.81 -17.98
N LYS A 150 -0.78 -8.52 -17.08
CA LYS A 150 0.66 -8.59 -17.40
C LYS A 150 1.07 -10.01 -17.79
N THR A 151 0.50 -11.00 -17.11
CA THR A 151 0.74 -12.42 -17.32
C THR A 151 -0.62 -13.08 -17.40
N PRO A 152 -0.93 -13.80 -18.49
CA PRO A 152 -2.18 -14.54 -18.60
C PRO A 152 -2.33 -15.54 -17.45
N TYR A 153 -3.56 -15.80 -17.04
CA TYR A 153 -3.85 -16.87 -16.10
C TYR A 153 -3.71 -18.24 -16.77
N ARG A 154 -3.64 -19.30 -15.94
CA ARG A 154 -3.48 -20.68 -16.40
C ARG A 154 -4.66 -21.16 -17.25
N ASP A 155 -5.83 -20.57 -17.05
CA ASP A 155 -7.06 -20.82 -17.80
C ASP A 155 -7.11 -20.06 -19.14
N GLY A 156 -6.05 -19.29 -19.49
CA GLY A 156 -5.99 -18.48 -20.69
C GLY A 156 -6.61 -17.09 -20.55
N THR A 157 -7.11 -16.70 -19.37
CA THR A 157 -7.62 -15.34 -19.15
C THR A 157 -6.51 -14.32 -19.34
N THR A 158 -6.71 -13.40 -20.29
CA THR A 158 -5.72 -12.38 -20.68
C THR A 158 -6.15 -10.97 -20.31
N HIS A 159 -7.44 -10.73 -20.14
CA HIS A 159 -8.02 -9.41 -19.90
C HIS A 159 -9.14 -9.49 -18.86
N VAL A 160 -9.41 -8.35 -18.27
CA VAL A 160 -10.52 -8.10 -17.36
C VAL A 160 -11.38 -7.02 -17.97
N ILE A 161 -12.70 -7.19 -17.94
CA ILE A 161 -13.64 -6.18 -18.44
C ILE A 161 -14.40 -5.64 -17.24
N PHE A 162 -14.41 -4.32 -17.11
CA PHE A 162 -15.12 -3.60 -16.06
C PHE A 162 -16.20 -2.71 -16.68
N GLU A 163 -17.34 -2.63 -16.01
CA GLU A 163 -18.20 -1.46 -16.18
C GLU A 163 -17.44 -0.22 -15.67
N PRO A 164 -17.63 0.98 -16.28
CA PRO A 164 -16.90 2.18 -15.89
C PRO A 164 -17.00 2.52 -14.40
N LEU A 165 -18.18 2.36 -13.80
CA LEU A 165 -18.41 2.66 -12.40
C LEU A 165 -17.68 1.68 -11.46
N ASP A 166 -17.67 0.38 -11.77
CA ASP A 166 -16.94 -0.62 -10.99
C ASP A 166 -15.42 -0.38 -11.07
N PHE A 167 -14.91 -0.02 -12.25
CA PHE A 167 -13.51 0.34 -12.40
C PHE A 167 -13.12 1.55 -11.53
N VAL A 168 -13.92 2.61 -11.54
CA VAL A 168 -13.69 3.80 -10.69
C VAL A 168 -13.81 3.46 -9.21
N ALA A 169 -14.78 2.63 -8.82
CA ALA A 169 -14.94 2.17 -7.43
C ALA A 169 -13.68 1.42 -6.94
N LYS A 170 -13.10 0.55 -7.78
CA LYS A 170 -11.84 -0.14 -7.46
C LYS A 170 -10.66 0.81 -7.34
N LEU A 171 -10.56 1.82 -8.20
CA LEU A 171 -9.51 2.84 -8.08
C LEU A 171 -9.70 3.70 -6.82
N ALA A 172 -10.93 4.06 -6.50
CA ALA A 172 -11.25 4.82 -5.29
C ALA A 172 -10.83 4.06 -4.03
N ALA A 173 -11.05 2.74 -3.98
CA ALA A 173 -10.61 1.89 -2.86
C ALA A 173 -9.08 1.85 -2.65
N LEU A 174 -8.27 2.26 -3.65
CA LEU A 174 -6.81 2.39 -3.50
C LEU A 174 -6.39 3.74 -2.94
N ILE A 175 -7.29 4.72 -2.87
CA ILE A 175 -6.99 6.05 -2.37
C ILE A 175 -6.80 5.94 -0.85
N PRO A 176 -5.61 6.30 -0.32
CA PRO A 176 -5.37 6.25 1.11
C PRO A 176 -6.28 7.23 1.85
N LYS A 177 -6.62 6.91 3.10
CA LYS A 177 -7.31 7.88 3.96
C LYS A 177 -6.53 9.20 4.03
N PRO A 178 -7.21 10.36 4.01
CA PRO A 178 -6.56 11.65 4.13
C PRO A 178 -5.64 11.70 5.36
N ARG A 179 -4.52 12.43 5.23
CA ARG A 179 -3.56 12.67 6.33
C ARG A 179 -2.79 11.42 6.81
N VAL A 180 -2.88 10.29 6.10
CA VAL A 180 -2.05 9.11 6.38
C VAL A 180 -0.75 9.16 5.58
N ASN A 181 0.38 8.93 6.24
CA ASN A 181 1.67 8.80 5.57
C ASN A 181 1.71 7.55 4.69
N LEU A 182 1.87 7.75 3.39
CA LEU A 182 2.00 6.68 2.39
C LEU A 182 3.34 5.95 2.51
N THR A 183 4.41 6.70 2.78
CA THR A 183 5.74 6.15 3.05
C THR A 183 5.96 6.09 4.55
N ARG A 184 6.01 4.87 5.09
CA ARG A 184 6.31 4.64 6.51
C ARG A 184 7.74 4.14 6.66
N PHE A 185 8.55 4.91 7.40
CA PHE A 185 9.87 4.47 7.82
C PHE A 185 9.77 3.76 9.17
N HIS A 186 10.51 2.67 9.31
CA HIS A 186 10.51 1.83 10.52
C HIS A 186 11.91 1.74 11.12
N GLY A 187 12.00 1.31 12.39
CA GLY A 187 13.27 1.09 13.09
C GLY A 187 14.13 2.36 13.18
N VAL A 188 15.44 2.21 12.93
CA VAL A 188 16.41 3.32 13.01
C VAL A 188 16.16 4.43 11.99
N PHE A 189 15.40 4.18 10.93
CA PHE A 189 15.06 5.19 9.92
C PHE A 189 13.76 5.95 10.22
N ALA A 190 12.98 5.50 11.20
CA ALA A 190 11.74 6.17 11.58
C ALA A 190 12.00 7.62 12.00
N PRO A 191 11.12 8.60 11.67
CA PRO A 191 11.39 10.01 11.93
C PRO A 191 11.68 10.35 13.39
N ASN A 192 11.01 9.63 14.31
CA ASN A 192 11.14 9.81 15.75
C ASN A 192 12.25 8.95 16.39
N SER A 193 13.01 8.18 15.62
CA SER A 193 14.09 7.35 16.17
C SER A 193 15.24 8.21 16.65
N LYS A 194 15.65 8.03 17.92
CA LYS A 194 16.81 8.70 18.52
C LYS A 194 18.12 8.38 17.78
N TRP A 195 18.16 7.24 17.08
CA TRP A 195 19.34 6.74 16.40
C TRP A 195 19.46 7.21 14.94
N ARG A 196 18.40 7.82 14.38
CA ARG A 196 18.34 8.20 12.96
C ARG A 196 19.44 9.19 12.55
N GLU A 197 19.74 10.13 13.44
CA GLU A 197 20.82 11.10 13.24
C GLU A 197 22.19 10.43 13.11
N LYS A 198 22.44 9.40 13.93
CA LYS A 198 23.71 8.65 13.94
C LYS A 198 23.87 7.72 12.73
N VAL A 199 22.77 7.33 12.09
CA VAL A 199 22.75 6.31 11.03
C VAL A 199 22.61 6.91 9.63
N THR A 200 22.00 8.11 9.49
CA THR A 200 21.77 8.73 8.18
C THR A 200 22.87 9.74 7.82
N PRO A 201 23.43 9.72 6.60
CA PRO A 201 24.49 10.65 6.19
C PRO A 201 24.11 12.12 6.32
N ALA A 202 22.83 12.42 6.08
CA ALA A 202 22.27 13.77 6.18
C ALA A 202 22.01 14.23 7.62
N LYS A 203 22.41 13.45 8.64
CA LYS A 203 22.13 13.69 10.08
C LYS A 203 20.66 14.04 10.35
N ARG A 204 19.75 13.46 9.55
CA ARG A 204 18.32 13.71 9.65
C ARG A 204 17.81 12.92 10.86
N GLY A 205 17.51 13.59 11.95
CA GLY A 205 16.97 12.99 13.18
C GLY A 205 15.95 13.91 13.84
N LYS A 206 15.77 13.76 15.16
CA LYS A 206 15.04 14.73 15.98
C LYS A 206 15.84 16.05 15.97
N THR A 207 15.67 16.84 14.93
CA THR A 207 16.12 18.24 14.94
C THR A 207 15.29 18.94 16.01
N LYS A 208 15.93 19.59 16.99
CA LYS A 208 15.26 20.67 17.74
C LYS A 208 14.74 21.61 16.65
N LYS A 209 13.42 21.78 16.55
CA LYS A 209 12.85 22.80 15.68
C LYS A 209 13.53 24.12 16.08
N LEU A 210 14.33 24.70 15.19
CA LEU A 210 14.52 26.14 15.24
C LEU A 210 13.10 26.74 15.22
N PRO A 211 12.79 27.72 16.07
CA PRO A 211 11.49 28.36 16.00
C PRO A 211 11.33 28.88 14.58
N GLU A 212 10.44 28.27 13.80
CA GLU A 212 9.93 28.89 12.59
C GLU A 212 9.49 30.29 13.02
N LYS A 213 9.89 31.33 12.29
CA LYS A 213 9.27 32.64 12.43
C LYS A 213 7.78 32.43 12.26
N VAL A 214 7.08 32.38 13.38
CA VAL A 214 5.63 32.29 13.42
C VAL A 214 5.19 33.66 12.95
N ASP A 215 4.72 33.77 11.71
CA ASP A 215 3.93 34.94 11.30
C ASP A 215 2.71 34.95 12.21
N PHE A 216 2.74 35.82 13.22
CA PHE A 216 1.72 35.95 14.26
C PHE A 216 0.39 36.50 13.69
N ASP A 217 0.37 36.96 12.44
CA ASP A 217 -0.79 37.60 11.80
C ASP A 217 -1.82 36.65 11.16
N LYS A 218 -1.59 35.34 11.21
CA LYS A 218 -2.55 34.36 10.67
C LYS A 218 -3.16 33.52 11.78
N SER A 219 -4.42 33.81 12.10
CA SER A 219 -5.30 32.93 12.87
C SER A 219 -5.17 31.47 12.40
N PRO A 220 -5.21 30.46 13.29
CA PRO A 220 -5.08 29.05 12.91
C PRO A 220 -5.98 28.67 11.73
N ALA A 221 -7.22 29.17 11.69
CA ALA A 221 -8.16 28.95 10.59
C ALA A 221 -7.65 29.50 9.22
N LYS A 222 -6.95 30.64 9.21
CA LYS A 222 -6.34 31.23 8.00
C LYS A 222 -5.08 30.50 7.53
N ARG A 223 -4.38 29.77 8.42
CA ARG A 223 -3.29 28.85 8.02
C ARG A 223 -3.81 27.61 7.32
N HIS A 224 -5.08 27.25 7.55
CA HIS A 224 -5.74 26.08 6.98
C HIS A 224 -6.53 26.37 5.69
N VAL A 225 -6.60 27.61 5.21
CA VAL A 225 -7.25 27.94 3.92
C VAL A 225 -6.39 27.40 2.78
N ALA A 226 -6.91 26.28 2.27
CA ALA A 226 -6.51 25.43 1.18
C ALA A 226 -5.66 26.08 0.08
N ILE A 227 -4.40 25.64 -0.02
CA ILE A 227 -3.74 25.53 -1.33
C ILE A 227 -4.75 24.88 -2.28
N THR A 228 -5.11 25.57 -3.36
CA THR A 228 -6.09 25.06 -4.32
C THR A 228 -5.59 23.75 -4.91
N TRP A 229 -6.50 22.91 -5.40
CA TRP A 229 -6.12 21.64 -6.01
C TRP A 229 -5.12 21.83 -7.17
N ALA A 230 -5.26 22.93 -7.92
CA ALA A 230 -4.32 23.37 -8.95
C ALA A 230 -2.93 23.71 -8.39
N GLN A 231 -2.86 24.50 -7.33
CA GLN A 231 -1.59 24.83 -6.68
C GLN A 231 -0.90 23.61 -6.05
N ARG A 232 -1.68 22.61 -5.58
CA ARG A 232 -1.12 21.33 -5.12
C ARG A 232 -0.54 20.51 -6.27
N LEU A 233 -1.25 20.41 -7.40
CA LEU A 233 -0.74 19.70 -8.57
C LEU A 233 0.54 20.33 -9.12
N LYS A 234 0.57 21.66 -9.24
CA LYS A 234 1.78 22.38 -9.64
C LYS A 234 2.93 22.12 -8.67
N ARG A 235 2.68 22.17 -7.37
CA ARG A 235 3.73 21.95 -6.35
C ARG A 235 4.26 20.52 -6.34
N VAL A 236 3.41 19.52 -6.54
CA VAL A 236 3.79 18.10 -6.40
C VAL A 236 4.27 17.49 -7.72
N PHE A 237 3.63 17.84 -8.82
CA PHE A 237 3.84 17.23 -10.13
C PHE A 237 4.35 18.19 -11.20
N ASN A 238 4.51 19.48 -10.87
CA ASN A 238 4.89 20.53 -11.81
C ASN A 238 3.99 20.61 -13.06
N ILE A 239 2.71 20.23 -12.89
CA ILE A 239 1.69 20.33 -13.93
C ILE A 239 1.06 21.71 -13.84
N ASP A 240 1.22 22.51 -14.89
CA ASP A 240 0.43 23.73 -15.08
C ASP A 240 -0.94 23.37 -15.65
N LYS A 241 -1.99 24.02 -15.13
CA LYS A 241 -3.30 23.93 -15.78
C LYS A 241 -3.31 24.85 -16.99
N VAL A 242 -3.73 24.33 -18.14
CA VAL A 242 -4.28 25.15 -19.22
C VAL A 242 -5.69 25.57 -18.76
N ASN A 243 -5.97 26.88 -18.80
CA ASN A 243 -7.29 27.43 -18.51
C ASN A 243 -8.30 27.05 -19.59
#